data_AF-A0A5B0BJC0-F1
#
_entry.id   AF-A0A5B0BJC0-F1
#
_cell.length_a   1.000
_cell.length_b   1.000
_cell.length_c   1.000
_cell.angle_alpha   90.00
_cell.angle_beta   90.00
_cell.angle_gamma   90.00
#
_symmetry.space_group_name_H-M   'P 1'
#
loop_
_entity.id
_entity.type
_entity.pdbx_description
1 polymer ?
#
loop_
_entity_poly.entity_id
_entity_poly.type
_entity_poly.pdbx_seq_one_letter_code
_entity_poly.pdbx_strand_id
1 'polypeptide(L)' 'MIHAKEQKRVLLDDVDINWVFTVQETDVFRAMWVANMSLDSIAEELGRKPLEIGLLIIEQAELGKIEARQQGIFGQ' A
#
# COMPACT_ATOMS: atom_id res chain seq x y z
N MET A 1 9.76 23.15 36.31
CA MET A 1 9.88 22.06 35.32
C MET A 1 8.83 22.29 34.24
N ILE A 2 9.23 22.70 33.04
CA ILE A 2 8.31 22.90 31.92
C ILE A 2 8.06 21.53 31.30
N HIS A 3 6.85 21.00 31.46
CA HIS A 3 6.42 19.86 30.64
C HIS A 3 6.16 20.42 29.24
N ALA A 4 7.10 20.23 28.31
CA ALA A 4 6.79 20.45 26.91
C ALA A 4 5.62 19.51 26.56
N LYS A 5 4.48 20.08 26.18
CA LYS A 5 3.36 19.27 25.64
C LYS A 5 3.92 18.50 24.45
N GLU A 6 3.88 17.17 24.54
CA GLU A 6 4.26 16.30 23.44
C GLU A 6 3.40 16.65 22.21
N GLN A 7 4.03 17.10 21.14
CA GLN A 7 3.35 17.43 19.90
C GLN A 7 3.05 16.12 19.16
N LYS A 8 1.79 15.69 19.21
CA LYS A 8 1.32 14.50 18.49
C LYS A 8 0.96 14.86 17.06
N ARG A 9 1.34 14.00 16.11
CA ARG A 9 0.95 14.10 14.69
C ARG A 9 0.09 12.90 14.32
N VAL A 10 -1.03 13.15 13.66
CA VAL A 10 -1.84 12.11 13.03
C VAL A 10 -1.25 11.85 11.64
N LEU A 11 -0.96 10.59 11.32
CA LEU A 11 -0.50 10.22 9.99
C LEU A 11 -1.68 10.18 9.03
N LEU A 12 -1.45 10.58 7.78
CA LEU A 12 -2.42 10.55 6.69
C LEU A 12 -3.65 11.47 6.85
N ASP A 13 -3.62 12.41 7.81
CA ASP A 13 -4.74 13.29 8.14
C ASP A 13 -5.16 14.22 6.98
N ASP A 14 -4.19 14.72 6.22
CA ASP A 14 -4.41 15.63 5.08
C ASP A 14 -4.27 14.93 3.71
N VAL A 15 -4.23 13.60 3.69
CA VAL A 15 -4.03 12.84 2.45
C VAL A 15 -5.34 12.25 1.97
N ASP A 16 -5.75 12.63 0.77
CA ASP A 16 -6.90 12.03 0.08
C ASP A 16 -6.57 10.58 -0.31
N ILE A 17 -7.12 9.62 0.44
CA ILE A 17 -6.93 8.18 0.25
C ILE A 17 -8.28 7.55 -0.04
N ASN A 18 -8.40 6.88 -1.17
CA ASN A 18 -9.51 5.98 -1.40
C ASN A 18 -9.28 4.67 -0.64
N TRP A 19 -10.00 4.49 0.46
CA TRP A 19 -9.92 3.32 1.33
C TRP A 19 -10.66 2.09 0.80
N VAL A 20 -11.40 2.23 -0.30
CA VAL A 20 -12.22 1.15 -0.86
C VAL A 20 -11.49 0.50 -2.03
N PHE A 21 -11.37 -0.81 -1.97
CA PHE A 21 -10.94 -1.65 -3.08
C PHE A 21 -12.04 -2.68 -3.35
N THR A 22 -12.34 -2.86 -4.62
CA THR A 22 -13.19 -3.94 -5.11
C THR A 22 -12.44 -5.27 -5.02
N VAL A 23 -13.18 -6.39 -4.96
CA VAL A 23 -12.58 -7.72 -5.00
C VAL A 23 -11.71 -7.89 -6.26
N GLN A 24 -12.19 -7.41 -7.40
CA GLN A 24 -11.46 -7.44 -8.67
C GLN A 24 -10.12 -6.69 -8.60
N GLU A 25 -10.08 -5.48 -8.02
CA GLU A 25 -8.82 -4.74 -7.85
C GLU A 25 -7.83 -5.53 -6.99
N THR A 26 -8.30 -6.18 -5.91
CA THR A 26 -7.43 -7.00 -5.07
C THR A 26 -6.92 -8.27 -5.78
N ASP A 27 -7.72 -8.86 -6.67
CA ASP A 27 -7.31 -10.01 -7.49
C ASP A 27 -6.25 -9.61 -8.52
N VAL A 28 -6.45 -8.49 -9.22
CA VAL A 28 -5.46 -7.93 -10.17
C VAL A 28 -4.17 -7.57 -9.45
N PHE A 29 -4.27 -6.89 -8.30
CA PHE A 29 -3.14 -6.59 -7.43
C PHE A 29 -2.32 -7.86 -7.12
N ARG A 30 -2.96 -8.93 -6.63
CA ARG A 30 -2.28 -10.18 -6.26
C ARG A 30 -1.61 -10.83 -7.46
N ALA A 31 -2.26 -10.85 -8.62
CA ALA A 31 -1.69 -11.39 -9.85
C ALA A 31 -0.43 -10.62 -10.26
N MET A 32 -0.47 -9.29 -10.24
CA MET A 32 0.69 -8.44 -10.55
C MET A 32 1.80 -8.55 -9.50
N TRP A 33 1.44 -8.68 -8.23
CA TRP A 33 2.40 -8.89 -7.14
C TRP A 33 3.21 -10.17 -7.37
N VAL A 34 2.53 -11.28 -7.67
CA VAL A 34 3.16 -12.57 -8.01
C VAL A 34 4.01 -12.49 -9.28
N ALA A 35 3.58 -11.70 -10.28
CA ALA A 35 4.35 -11.41 -11.49
C ALA A 35 5.56 -10.48 -11.25
N ASN A 36 5.86 -10.15 -9.99
CA ASN A 36 6.95 -9.28 -9.56
C ASN A 36 6.91 -7.86 -10.16
N MET A 37 5.72 -7.36 -10.47
CA MET A 37 5.52 -5.98 -10.93
C MET A 37 5.86 -4.98 -9.82
N SER A 38 6.36 -3.81 -10.20
CA SER A 38 6.64 -2.72 -9.28
C SER A 38 5.35 -2.12 -8.70
N LEU A 39 5.45 -1.50 -7.52
CA LEU A 39 4.36 -0.74 -6.91
C LEU A 39 3.79 0.33 -7.86
N ASP A 40 4.66 1.03 -8.60
CA ASP A 40 4.25 2.08 -9.52
C ASP A 40 3.49 1.50 -10.71
N SER A 41 3.94 0.37 -11.27
CA SER A 41 3.23 -0.33 -12.35
C SER A 41 1.86 -0.84 -11.91
N ILE A 42 1.76 -1.35 -10.68
CA ILE A 42 0.48 -1.77 -10.08
C ILE A 42 -0.45 -0.57 -9.88
N ALA A 43 0.08 0.56 -9.42
CA ALA A 43 -0.68 1.78 -9.23
C ALA A 43 -1.23 2.31 -10.57
N GLU A 44 -0.40 2.29 -11.62
CA GLU A 44 -0.79 2.68 -12.97
C GLU A 44 -1.91 1.78 -13.52
N GLU A 45 -1.76 0.46 -13.45
CA GLU A 45 -2.76 -0.51 -13.94
C GLU A 45 -4.12 -0.36 -13.24
N LEU A 46 -4.10 -0.15 -11.91
CA LEU A 46 -5.33 0.00 -11.13
C LEU A 46 -5.91 1.41 -11.16
N GLY A 47 -5.21 2.39 -11.75
CA GLY A 47 -5.59 3.80 -11.70
C GLY A 47 -5.62 4.36 -10.27
N ARG A 48 -4.72 3.90 -9.40
CA ARG A 48 -4.65 4.22 -7.97
C ARG A 48 -3.42 5.04 -7.64
N LYS A 49 -3.39 5.64 -6.46
CA LYS A 49 -2.19 6.34 -5.98
C LYS A 49 -1.16 5.32 -5.48
N PRO A 50 0.16 5.53 -5.71
CA PRO A 50 1.22 4.69 -5.15
C PRO A 50 1.09 4.45 -3.63
N LEU A 51 0.69 5.48 -2.88
CA LEU A 51 0.42 5.37 -1.44
C LEU A 51 -0.69 4.35 -1.13
N GLU A 52 -1.78 4.35 -1.90
CA GLU A 52 -2.90 3.42 -1.71
C GLU A 52 -2.46 1.98 -1.96
N ILE A 53 -1.62 1.76 -2.99
CA ILE A 53 -1.02 0.45 -3.25
C ILE A 53 -0.06 0.06 -2.12
N GLY A 54 0.74 1.00 -1.60
CA GLY A 54 1.59 0.76 -0.44
C GLY A 54 0.80 0.31 0.80
N LEU A 55 -0.34 0.94 1.07
CA LEU A 55 -1.24 0.55 2.15
C LEU A 55 -1.90 -0.82 1.89
N LEU A 56 -2.28 -1.11 0.65
CA LEU A 56 -2.80 -2.43 0.25
C LEU A 56 -1.75 -3.54 0.42
N ILE A 57 -0.47 -3.28 0.09
CA ILE A 57 0.62 -4.24 0.30
C ILE A 57 0.75 -4.58 1.78
N ILE A 58 0.72 -3.58 2.67
CA ILE A 58 0.78 -3.80 4.12
C ILE A 58 -0.41 -4.65 4.57
N GLU A 59 -1.63 -4.28 4.19
CA GLU A 59 -2.84 -5.02 4.58
C GLU A 59 -2.84 -6.47 4.05
N GLN A 60 -2.51 -6.70 2.78
CA GLN A 60 -2.47 -8.04 2.20
C GLN A 60 -1.36 -8.90 2.84
N ALA A 61 -0.23 -8.29 3.25
CA ALA A 61 0.84 -8.99 3.95
C ALA A 61 0.41 -9.40 5.37
N GLU A 62 -0.21 -8.49 6.14
CA GLU A 62 -0.77 -8.78 7.47
C GLU A 62 -1.85 -9.87 7.42
N LEU A 63 -2.64 -9.91 6.33
CA LEU A 63 -3.64 -10.95 6.10
C LEU A 63 -3.06 -12.26 5.54
N GLY A 64 -1.75 -12.35 5.29
CA GLY A 64 -1.11 -13.52 4.69
C GLY A 64 -1.58 -13.84 3.28
N LYS A 65 -2.05 -12.84 2.53
CA LYS A 65 -2.54 -12.97 1.14
C LYS A 65 -1.45 -12.83 0.09
N ILE A 66 -0.30 -12.29 0.48
CA ILE A 66 0.89 -12.17 -0.36
C ILE A 66 2.13 -12.60 0.40
N GLU A 67 3.13 -13.05 -0.34
CA GLU A 67 4.45 -13.37 0.19
C GLU A 67 5.44 -12.22 -0.04
N ALA A 68 6.46 -12.14 0.82
CA ALA A 68 7.56 -11.20 0.63
C ALA A 68 8.35 -11.55 -0.64
N ARG A 69 8.69 -10.53 -1.43
CA ARG A 69 9.46 -10.68 -2.68
C ARG A 69 10.91 -10.25 -2.45
N GLN A 70 11.85 -10.87 -3.16
CA GLN A 70 13.27 -10.54 -3.05
C GLN A 70 13.56 -9.07 -3.38
N GLN A 71 12.87 -8.50 -4.36
CA GLN A 71 13.01 -7.10 -4.77
C GLN A 71 12.06 -6.14 -4.01
N GLY A 72 11.30 -6.64 -3.04
CA GLY A 72 10.37 -5.86 -2.24
C GLY A 72 9.28 -5.20 -3.08
N ILE A 73 9.04 -3.90 -2.84
CA ILE A 73 7.98 -3.13 -3.52
C ILE A 73 8.39 -2.65 -4.92
N PHE A 74 9.68 -2.64 -5.25
CA PHE A 74 10.18 -2.09 -6.52
C PHE A 74 10.06 -3.07 -7.70
N GLY A 75 9.84 -4.36 -7.43
CA GLY A 75 9.69 -5.37 -8.49
C GLY A 75 11.00 -5.66 -9.24
N GLN A 76 10.89 -6.47 -10.29
CA GLN A 76 12.01 -6.82 -11.19
C GLN A 76 12.22 -5.78 -12.29
#